data_AF-A0A2N2YQL1-F1
#
_entry.id   AF-A0A2N2YQL1-F1
#
_cell.length_a   1.000
_cell.length_b   1.000
_cell.length_c   1.000
_cell.angle_alpha   90.00
_cell.angle_beta   90.00
_cell.angle_gamma   90.00
#
_symmetry.space_group_name_H-M   'P 1'
#
loop_
_entity.id
_entity.type
_entity.pdbx_description
1 polymer ?
#
loop_
_entity_poly.entity_id
_entity_poly.type
_entity_poly.pdbx_seq_one_letter_code
_entity_poly.pdbx_strand_id
1 'polypeptide(L)'
;MKTIALILALLMIHPVLGQAQDTTSIAQSRKNNLISLLNYRFKGGFYSFEKEFIKQVTFPEMARNSCIVGIVLVSVVVDCDGTISDVRVKNPLGYGIDEMVSNFFVATEKQWNHCTDSKYTKMEIPIQFRIKGTKTDEEAALLVCLAENPGFPCNDDEYYLKKAQRFLEKGRGLKAIDMLDILIKRNPYNTMYYEMKQKAIEM
;
A
#
# COMPACT_ATOMS: atom_id res chain seq x y z
N MET A 1 2.06 -68.18 44.17
CA MET A 1 2.07 -67.94 42.71
C MET A 1 0.74 -67.34 42.28
N LYS A 2 0.73 -66.04 41.97
CA LYS A 2 -0.24 -65.35 41.08
C LYS A 2 0.35 -63.95 40.84
N THR A 3 0.85 -63.74 39.64
CA THR A 3 1.61 -62.58 39.17
C THR A 3 0.68 -61.38 38.97
N ILE A 4 1.06 -60.23 39.51
CA ILE A 4 0.41 -58.94 39.28
C ILE A 4 0.99 -58.38 37.98
N ALA A 5 0.16 -58.26 36.94
CA ALA A 5 0.54 -57.66 35.67
C ALA A 5 0.37 -56.13 35.75
N LEU A 6 1.50 -55.42 35.68
CA LEU A 6 1.56 -53.96 35.59
C LEU A 6 1.30 -53.57 34.12
N ILE A 7 0.15 -52.98 33.83
CA ILE A 7 -0.14 -52.42 32.50
C ILE A 7 0.42 -50.99 32.47
N LEU A 8 1.57 -50.82 31.84
CA LEU A 8 2.11 -49.50 31.47
C LEU A 8 1.21 -48.88 30.40
N ALA A 9 0.49 -47.82 30.75
CA ALA A 9 -0.19 -46.97 29.78
C ALA A 9 0.85 -46.11 29.04
N LEU A 10 1.17 -46.49 27.80
CA LEU A 10 1.99 -45.70 26.89
C LEU A 10 1.15 -44.50 26.40
N LEU A 11 1.39 -43.31 26.96
CA LEU A 11 0.87 -42.04 26.43
C LEU A 11 1.57 -41.75 25.10
N MET A 12 0.96 -42.18 24.00
CA MET A 12 1.33 -41.76 22.64
C MET A 12 1.00 -40.28 22.50
N ILE A 13 1.99 -39.41 22.74
CA ILE A 13 1.93 -37.99 22.39
C ILE A 13 1.90 -37.95 20.86
N HIS A 14 0.70 -37.90 20.27
CA HIS A 14 0.58 -37.58 18.86
C HIS A 14 1.08 -36.14 18.68
N PRO A 15 2.10 -35.89 17.84
CA PRO A 15 2.43 -34.54 17.46
C PRO A 15 1.20 -33.99 16.75
N VAL A 16 0.48 -33.09 17.41
CA VAL A 16 -0.48 -32.22 16.76
C VAL A 16 0.36 -31.47 15.73
N LEU A 17 0.26 -31.85 14.46
CA LEU A 17 0.67 -31.00 13.35
C LEU A 17 -0.17 -29.73 13.51
N GLY A 18 0.41 -28.72 14.14
CA GLY A 18 -0.15 -27.38 14.15
C GLY A 18 -0.31 -26.98 12.70
N GLN A 19 -1.55 -26.86 12.25
CA GLN A 19 -1.82 -26.18 11.00
C GLN A 19 -1.29 -24.76 11.19
N ALA A 20 -0.24 -24.41 10.46
CA ALA A 20 0.17 -23.03 10.34
C ALA A 20 -1.04 -22.27 9.82
N GLN A 21 -1.69 -21.47 10.67
CA GLN A 21 -2.63 -20.50 10.18
C GLN A 21 -1.82 -19.53 9.32
N ASP A 22 -2.04 -19.55 8.02
CA ASP A 22 -1.56 -18.51 7.11
C ASP A 22 -2.18 -17.18 7.57
N THR A 23 -1.50 -16.50 8.49
CA THR A 23 -1.89 -15.15 8.91
C THR A 23 -1.66 -14.24 7.72
N THR A 24 -2.74 -13.96 6.98
CA THR A 24 -2.70 -13.04 5.85
C THR A 24 -2.23 -11.67 6.36
N SER A 25 -1.16 -11.11 5.77
CA SER A 25 -0.64 -9.81 6.20
C SER A 25 -1.72 -8.72 6.13
N ILE A 26 -1.58 -7.64 6.91
CA ILE A 26 -2.52 -6.51 6.90
C ILE A 26 -2.63 -5.92 5.48
N ALA A 27 -1.50 -5.82 4.77
CA ALA A 27 -1.46 -5.34 3.40
C ALA A 27 -2.23 -6.25 2.43
N GLN A 28 -2.08 -7.56 2.58
CA GLN A 28 -2.81 -8.53 1.77
C GLN A 28 -4.31 -8.54 2.08
N SER A 29 -4.70 -8.43 3.35
CA SER A 29 -6.10 -8.32 3.75
C SER A 29 -6.77 -7.06 3.16
N ARG A 30 -6.07 -5.91 3.20
CA ARG A 30 -6.54 -4.67 2.57
C ARG A 30 -6.73 -4.85 1.06
N LYS A 31 -5.76 -5.44 0.37
CA LYS A 31 -5.85 -5.74 -1.07
C LYS A 31 -7.05 -6.62 -1.38
N ASN A 32 -7.23 -7.72 -0.65
CA ASN A 32 -8.34 -8.65 -0.85
C ASN A 32 -9.70 -7.96 -0.67
N ASN A 33 -9.83 -7.12 0.36
CA ASN A 33 -11.05 -6.35 0.60
C ASN A 33 -11.34 -5.36 -0.54
N LEU A 34 -10.33 -4.66 -1.05
CA LEU A 34 -10.48 -3.74 -2.18
C LEU A 34 -10.82 -4.47 -3.48
N ILE A 35 -10.18 -5.62 -3.76
CA ILE A 35 -10.48 -6.45 -4.93
C ILE A 35 -11.93 -6.94 -4.87
N SER A 36 -12.37 -7.43 -3.71
CA SER A 36 -13.76 -7.86 -3.50
C SER A 36 -14.74 -6.71 -3.74
N LEU A 37 -14.44 -5.52 -3.20
CA LEU A 37 -15.25 -4.34 -3.38
C LEU A 37 -15.29 -3.88 -4.84
N LEU A 38 -14.17 -3.88 -5.56
CA LEU A 38 -14.10 -3.52 -6.97
C LEU A 38 -14.79 -4.56 -7.87
N ASN A 39 -14.74 -5.85 -7.53
CA ASN A 39 -15.51 -6.90 -8.20
C ASN A 39 -17.02 -6.66 -8.11
N TYR A 40 -17.48 -6.12 -6.98
CA TYR A 40 -18.88 -5.75 -6.80
C TYR A 40 -19.23 -4.40 -7.44
N ARG A 41 -18.40 -3.37 -7.27
CA ARG A 41 -18.72 -1.99 -7.61
C ARG A 41 -18.35 -1.57 -9.03
N PHE A 42 -17.29 -2.12 -9.63
CA PHE A 42 -16.84 -1.72 -10.95
C PHE A 42 -17.39 -2.65 -12.04
N LYS A 43 -17.83 -2.11 -13.18
CA LYS A 43 -18.31 -2.90 -14.32
C LYS A 43 -17.17 -3.78 -14.84
N GLY A 44 -17.38 -5.11 -14.79
CA GLY A 44 -16.35 -6.08 -15.14
C GLY A 44 -15.28 -6.31 -14.06
N GLY A 45 -15.47 -5.78 -12.86
CA GLY A 45 -14.67 -6.06 -11.67
C GLY A 45 -13.26 -5.48 -11.64
N PHE A 46 -12.44 -5.98 -10.71
CA PHE A 46 -11.09 -5.46 -10.43
C PHE A 46 -10.19 -5.39 -11.68
N TYR A 47 -10.13 -6.45 -12.47
CA TYR A 47 -9.26 -6.47 -13.65
C TYR A 47 -9.71 -5.49 -14.74
N SER A 48 -11.01 -5.17 -14.83
CA SER A 48 -11.50 -4.12 -15.73
C SER A 48 -11.12 -2.73 -15.22
N PHE A 49 -11.16 -2.52 -13.90
CA PHE A 49 -10.67 -1.29 -13.26
C PHE A 49 -9.16 -1.10 -13.49
N GLU A 50 -8.37 -2.15 -13.26
CA GLU A 50 -6.92 -2.13 -13.49
C GLU A 50 -6.59 -1.87 -14.97
N LYS A 51 -7.33 -2.47 -15.90
CA LYS A 51 -7.16 -2.22 -17.33
C LYS A 51 -7.42 -0.75 -17.70
N GLU A 52 -8.49 -0.15 -17.17
CA GLU A 52 -8.78 1.27 -17.39
C GLU A 52 -7.70 2.16 -16.76
N PHE A 53 -7.19 1.79 -15.59
CA PHE A 53 -6.06 2.48 -14.97
C PHE A 53 -4.82 2.47 -15.87
N ILE A 54 -4.38 1.30 -16.34
CA ILE A 54 -3.20 1.16 -17.22
C ILE A 54 -3.36 1.97 -18.51
N LYS A 55 -4.58 2.07 -19.04
CA LYS A 55 -4.86 2.83 -20.27
C LYS A 55 -4.77 4.35 -20.08
N GLN A 56 -5.12 4.85 -18.90
CA GLN A 56 -5.31 6.28 -18.67
C GLN A 56 -4.20 6.93 -17.83
N VAL A 57 -3.52 6.15 -16.97
CA VAL A 57 -2.50 6.65 -16.06
C VAL A 57 -1.11 6.30 -16.58
N THR A 58 -0.34 7.33 -16.91
CA THR A 58 1.03 7.21 -17.42
C THR A 58 1.99 7.87 -16.45
N PHE A 59 3.13 7.24 -16.15
CA PHE A 59 4.10 7.85 -15.25
C PHE A 59 4.63 9.19 -15.81
N PRO A 60 4.42 10.34 -15.12
CA PRO A 60 4.87 11.64 -15.65
C PRO A 60 6.38 11.72 -15.83
N GLU A 61 6.85 12.28 -16.94
CA GLU A 61 8.29 12.39 -17.23
C GLU A 61 9.03 13.20 -16.16
N MET A 62 8.44 14.31 -15.69
CA MET A 62 9.02 15.13 -14.63
C MET A 62 9.19 14.36 -13.32
N ALA A 63 8.20 13.53 -12.96
CA ALA A 63 8.26 12.67 -11.78
C ALA A 63 9.34 11.60 -11.92
N ARG A 64 9.44 10.98 -13.11
CA ARG A 64 10.46 9.97 -13.43
C ARG A 64 11.87 10.57 -13.34
N ASN A 65 12.09 11.72 -13.97
CA ASN A 65 13.38 12.43 -13.97
C ASN A 65 13.74 12.97 -12.57
N SER A 66 12.75 13.15 -11.69
CA SER A 66 12.97 13.59 -10.30
C SER A 66 13.03 12.42 -9.31
N CYS A 67 13.10 11.18 -9.79
CA CYS A 67 13.13 9.97 -8.95
C CYS A 67 11.96 9.87 -7.94
N ILE A 68 10.77 10.35 -8.33
CA ILE A 68 9.59 10.34 -7.47
C ILE A 68 9.05 8.93 -7.42
N VAL A 69 9.09 8.34 -6.23
CA VAL A 69 8.63 6.98 -5.95
C VAL A 69 7.76 7.07 -4.71
N GLY A 70 6.63 6.36 -4.71
CA GLY A 70 5.81 6.20 -3.50
C GLY A 70 4.37 5.81 -3.76
N ILE A 71 3.54 5.91 -2.74
CA ILE A 71 2.15 5.44 -2.77
C ILE A 71 1.21 6.64 -2.67
N VAL A 72 0.47 6.90 -3.75
CA VAL A 72 -0.67 7.81 -3.72
C VAL A 72 -1.83 7.06 -3.06
N LEU A 73 -2.31 7.56 -1.91
CA LEU A 73 -3.51 7.03 -1.27
C LEU A 73 -4.71 7.89 -1.66
N VAL A 74 -5.58 7.35 -2.51
CA VAL A 74 -6.76 8.06 -3.00
C VAL A 74 -7.97 7.64 -2.22
N SER A 75 -8.64 8.59 -1.59
CA SER A 75 -10.00 8.44 -1.07
C SER A 75 -10.97 8.86 -2.15
N VAL A 76 -11.98 8.05 -2.43
CA VAL A 76 -13.05 8.38 -3.37
C VAL A 76 -14.39 7.90 -2.82
N VAL A 77 -15.43 8.67 -3.07
CA VAL A 77 -16.82 8.27 -2.85
C VAL A 77 -17.46 8.01 -4.21
N VAL A 78 -18.07 6.84 -4.36
CA VAL A 78 -18.87 6.44 -5.51
C VAL A 78 -20.24 6.03 -4.98
N ASP A 79 -21.21 6.91 -5.13
CA ASP A 79 -22.58 6.68 -4.66
C ASP A 79 -23.20 5.45 -5.34
N CYS A 80 -24.29 4.95 -4.76
CA CYS A 80 -24.91 3.71 -5.24
C CYS A 80 -25.56 3.82 -6.62
N ASP A 81 -25.69 5.01 -7.19
CA ASP A 81 -26.08 5.25 -8.58
C ASP A 81 -24.88 5.36 -9.54
N GLY A 82 -23.65 5.32 -9.00
CA GLY A 82 -22.40 5.43 -9.75
C GLY A 82 -21.81 6.85 -9.81
N THR A 83 -22.49 7.85 -9.24
CA THR A 83 -21.99 9.23 -9.19
C THR A 83 -20.71 9.30 -8.36
N ILE A 84 -19.68 9.98 -8.87
CA ILE A 84 -18.41 10.14 -8.17
C ILE A 84 -18.38 11.47 -7.42
N SER A 85 -17.95 11.43 -6.17
CA SER A 85 -17.71 12.61 -5.34
C SER A 85 -16.48 12.43 -4.43
N ASP A 86 -16.02 13.53 -3.85
CA ASP A 86 -14.97 13.54 -2.82
C ASP A 86 -13.68 12.77 -3.17
N VAL A 87 -13.19 12.96 -4.41
CA VAL A 87 -11.87 12.44 -4.82
C VAL A 87 -10.78 13.25 -4.12
N ARG A 88 -10.07 12.61 -3.18
CA ARG A 88 -9.01 13.24 -2.37
C ARG A 88 -7.75 12.41 -2.36
N VAL A 89 -6.62 13.03 -2.70
CA VAL A 89 -5.30 12.46 -2.51
C VAL A 89 -4.83 12.74 -1.07
N LYS A 90 -4.72 11.69 -0.25
CA LYS A 90 -4.28 11.80 1.16
C LYS A 90 -2.78 11.88 1.33
N ASN A 91 -2.02 11.26 0.41
CA ASN A 91 -0.57 11.23 0.42
C ASN A 91 -0.04 11.73 -0.94
N PRO A 92 0.06 13.06 -1.14
CA PRO A 92 0.44 13.62 -2.43
C PRO A 92 1.92 13.42 -2.72
N LEU A 93 2.22 12.99 -3.95
CA LEU A 93 3.60 12.85 -4.45
C LEU A 93 4.06 14.08 -5.23
N GLY A 94 3.13 14.86 -5.78
CA GLY A 94 3.39 16.02 -6.64
C GLY A 94 3.76 15.61 -8.07
N TYR A 95 4.42 16.52 -8.79
CA TYR A 95 4.97 16.26 -10.14
C TYR A 95 3.94 15.79 -11.19
N GLY A 96 2.68 16.24 -11.05
CA GLY A 96 1.59 15.87 -11.94
C GLY A 96 0.95 14.50 -11.67
N ILE A 97 1.47 13.73 -10.70
CA ILE A 97 0.91 12.43 -10.34
C ILE A 97 -0.49 12.59 -9.72
N ASP A 98 -0.65 13.49 -8.77
CA ASP A 98 -1.87 13.61 -7.96
C ASP A 98 -3.08 14.04 -8.80
N GLU A 99 -2.86 14.98 -9.72
CA GLU A 99 -3.88 15.46 -10.66
C GLU A 99 -4.28 14.36 -11.64
N MET A 100 -3.30 13.68 -12.23
CA MET A 100 -3.55 12.58 -13.17
C MET A 100 -4.38 11.45 -12.54
N VAL A 101 -4.01 11.07 -11.32
CA VAL A 101 -4.75 10.04 -10.58
C VAL A 101 -6.17 10.51 -10.28
N SER A 102 -6.36 11.77 -9.88
CA SER A 102 -7.70 12.32 -9.63
C SER A 102 -8.56 12.34 -10.91
N ASN A 103 -7.97 12.74 -12.03
CA ASN A 103 -8.63 12.76 -13.34
C ASN A 103 -9.03 11.36 -13.81
N PHE A 104 -8.19 10.34 -13.56
CA PHE A 104 -8.55 8.95 -13.82
C PHE A 104 -9.83 8.56 -13.08
N PHE A 105 -9.93 8.85 -11.77
CA PHE A 105 -11.14 8.52 -11.01
C PHE A 105 -12.37 9.21 -11.59
N VAL A 106 -12.31 10.52 -11.86
CA VAL A 106 -13.43 11.25 -12.48
C VAL A 106 -13.86 10.63 -13.81
N ALA A 107 -12.90 10.19 -14.64
CA ALA A 107 -13.20 9.54 -15.93
C ALA A 107 -13.92 8.18 -15.79
N THR A 108 -13.94 7.57 -14.60
CA THR A 108 -14.62 6.29 -14.35
C THR A 108 -16.11 6.38 -14.00
N GLU A 109 -16.71 7.57 -13.90
CA GLU A 109 -18.08 7.77 -13.37
C GLU A 109 -19.15 6.85 -13.99
N LYS A 110 -19.06 6.58 -15.30
CA LYS A 110 -20.03 5.73 -16.00
C LYS A 110 -19.72 4.23 -15.92
N GLN A 111 -18.68 3.84 -15.19
CA GLN A 111 -18.15 2.47 -15.10
C GLN A 111 -18.51 1.76 -13.79
N TRP A 112 -19.37 2.35 -12.97
CA TRP A 112 -19.78 1.77 -11.69
C TRP A 112 -21.13 1.07 -11.80
N ASN A 113 -21.27 -0.07 -11.12
CA ASN A 113 -22.54 -0.78 -10.94
C ASN A 113 -23.45 0.03 -10.00
N HIS A 114 -24.67 -0.43 -9.73
CA HIS A 114 -25.45 0.11 -8.62
C HIS A 114 -25.16 -0.65 -7.33
N CYS A 115 -25.39 -0.03 -6.16
CA CYS A 115 -25.39 -0.71 -4.88
C CYS A 115 -26.65 -0.41 -4.06
N THR A 116 -26.81 -1.11 -2.93
CA THR A 116 -27.96 -0.93 -2.02
C THR A 116 -27.55 -0.50 -0.63
N ASP A 117 -26.25 -0.45 -0.33
CA ASP A 117 -25.71 -0.17 1.00
C ASP A 117 -24.56 0.82 0.89
N SER A 118 -24.65 1.88 1.70
CA SER A 118 -23.64 2.95 1.80
C SER A 118 -22.24 2.45 2.17
N LYS A 119 -22.08 1.28 2.79
CA LYS A 119 -20.75 0.74 3.12
C LYS A 119 -19.88 0.45 1.89
N TYR A 120 -20.49 0.35 0.70
CA TYR A 120 -19.77 0.09 -0.55
C TYR A 120 -19.46 1.36 -1.36
N THR A 121 -19.76 2.55 -0.83
CA THR A 121 -19.58 3.80 -1.58
C THR A 121 -18.20 4.41 -1.38
N LYS A 122 -17.55 4.18 -0.23
CA LYS A 122 -16.24 4.76 0.06
C LYS A 122 -15.11 3.75 -0.17
N MET A 123 -14.09 4.19 -0.90
CA MET A 123 -12.89 3.39 -1.20
C MET A 123 -11.63 4.20 -0.89
N GLU A 124 -10.61 3.51 -0.38
CA GLU A 124 -9.25 4.06 -0.23
C GLU A 124 -8.29 3.17 -1.02
N ILE A 125 -7.87 3.65 -2.19
CA ILE A 125 -7.11 2.88 -3.17
C ILE A 125 -5.65 3.34 -3.15
N PRO A 126 -4.71 2.48 -2.70
CA PRO A 126 -3.29 2.77 -2.77
C PRO A 126 -2.73 2.43 -4.15
N ILE A 127 -2.10 3.43 -4.79
CA ILE A 127 -1.49 3.32 -6.11
C ILE A 127 -0.01 3.63 -5.98
N GLN A 128 0.85 2.68 -6.30
CA GLN A 128 2.29 2.85 -6.20
C GLN A 128 2.90 3.31 -7.51
N PHE A 129 3.70 4.38 -7.45
CA PHE A 129 4.57 4.82 -8.53
C PHE A 129 5.97 4.31 -8.25
N ARG A 130 6.47 3.45 -9.15
CA ARG A 130 7.78 2.80 -9.03
C ARG A 130 8.68 3.12 -10.20
N ILE A 131 9.97 3.20 -9.93
CA ILE A 131 11.01 3.24 -10.96
C ILE A 131 11.74 1.91 -10.93
N LYS A 132 11.89 1.28 -12.09
CA LYS A 132 12.59 0.00 -12.24
C LYS A 132 14.03 0.12 -11.73
N GLY A 133 14.42 -0.83 -10.89
CA GLY A 133 15.74 -0.86 -10.25
C GLY A 133 15.80 -0.12 -8.91
N THR A 134 14.76 0.61 -8.50
CA THR A 134 14.65 1.17 -7.15
C THR A 134 13.95 0.18 -6.22
N LYS A 135 14.62 -0.24 -5.16
CA LYS A 135 14.06 -1.13 -4.14
C LYS A 135 13.15 -0.35 -3.18
N THR A 136 11.91 -0.80 -3.09
CA THR A 136 10.88 -0.26 -2.20
C THR A 136 10.06 -1.39 -1.60
N ASP A 137 9.19 -1.06 -0.65
CA ASP A 137 8.05 -1.92 -0.31
C ASP A 137 7.24 -2.26 -1.58
N GLU A 138 6.86 -3.51 -1.78
CA GLU A 138 6.05 -3.93 -2.95
C GLU A 138 4.69 -4.51 -2.56
N GLU A 139 4.41 -4.56 -1.25
CA GLU A 139 3.22 -5.24 -0.75
C GLU A 139 2.07 -4.28 -0.44
N ALA A 140 2.36 -3.00 -0.20
CA ALA A 140 1.38 -2.08 0.36
C ALA A 140 0.30 -1.62 -0.65
N ALA A 141 0.59 -1.56 -1.95
CA ALA A 141 -0.33 -0.99 -2.94
C ALA A 141 -1.20 -2.02 -3.64
N LEU A 142 -2.37 -1.56 -4.12
CA LEU A 142 -3.28 -2.35 -4.95
C LEU A 142 -2.86 -2.30 -6.42
N LEU A 143 -2.58 -1.09 -6.91
CA LEU A 143 -2.16 -0.83 -8.29
C LEU A 143 -0.71 -0.35 -8.33
N VAL A 144 -0.03 -0.64 -9.44
CA VAL A 144 1.36 -0.21 -9.67
C VAL A 144 1.48 0.48 -11.03
N CYS A 145 2.01 1.70 -11.03
CA CYS A 145 2.47 2.41 -12.22
C CYS A 145 4.01 2.35 -12.24
N LEU A 146 4.58 1.59 -13.18
CA LEU A 146 6.01 1.37 -13.30
C LEU A 146 6.61 2.22 -14.42
N ALA A 147 7.68 2.94 -14.12
CA ALA A 147 8.53 3.62 -15.10
C ALA A 147 9.89 2.93 -15.26
N GLU A 148 10.46 3.04 -16.45
CA GLU A 148 11.86 2.71 -16.70
C GLU A 148 12.80 3.71 -16.01
N ASN A 149 14.02 3.26 -15.71
CA ASN A 149 15.04 4.11 -15.08
C ASN A 149 15.38 5.34 -15.97
N PRO A 150 15.56 6.55 -15.39
CA PRO A 150 15.85 7.76 -16.15
C PRO A 150 17.30 7.87 -16.69
N GLY A 151 18.12 6.83 -16.55
CA GLY A 151 19.53 6.82 -16.94
C GLY A 151 20.50 7.11 -15.78
N PHE A 152 20.01 7.18 -14.54
CA PHE A 152 20.80 7.40 -13.33
C PHE A 152 20.14 6.74 -12.11
N PRO A 153 20.91 6.44 -11.03
CA PRO A 153 20.36 5.75 -9.87
C PRO A 153 19.42 6.66 -9.07
N CYS A 154 18.24 6.12 -8.74
CA CYS A 154 17.34 6.68 -7.76
C CYS A 154 17.56 5.97 -6.42
N ASN A 155 17.59 6.72 -5.30
CA ASN A 155 17.84 6.13 -3.99
C ASN A 155 16.70 5.22 -3.52
N ASP A 156 17.04 4.07 -2.94
CA ASP A 156 16.11 3.10 -2.35
C ASP A 156 15.64 3.51 -0.94
N ASP A 157 14.63 2.83 -0.41
CA ASP A 157 14.08 3.12 0.94
C ASP A 157 15.14 2.97 2.04
N GLU A 158 16.00 1.96 1.91
CA GLU A 158 17.09 1.70 2.84
C GLU A 158 18.06 2.89 2.95
N TYR A 159 18.32 3.61 1.85
CA TYR A 159 19.17 4.80 1.86
C TYR A 159 18.60 5.88 2.77
N TYR A 160 17.31 6.20 2.60
CA TYR A 160 16.65 7.24 3.40
C TYR A 160 16.52 6.82 4.86
N LEU A 161 16.25 5.54 5.13
CA LEU A 161 16.13 5.02 6.49
C LEU A 161 17.45 5.12 7.25
N LYS A 162 18.56 4.68 6.66
CA LYS A 162 19.90 4.79 7.26
C LYS A 162 20.28 6.25 7.52
N LYS A 163 19.93 7.15 6.61
CA LYS A 163 20.21 8.58 6.75
C LYS A 163 19.37 9.23 7.85
N ALA A 164 18.09 8.87 7.96
CA ALA A 164 17.22 9.29 9.06
C ALA A 164 17.78 8.85 10.42
N GLN A 165 18.12 7.56 10.56
CA GLN A 165 18.72 7.00 11.77
C GLN A 165 20.01 7.74 12.17
N ARG A 166 20.91 7.97 11.22
CA ARG A 166 22.15 8.71 11.46
C ARG A 166 21.91 10.16 11.89
N PHE A 167 20.85 10.81 11.39
CA PHE A 167 20.51 12.16 11.84
C PHE A 167 19.93 12.17 13.25
N LEU A 168 19.08 11.19 13.60
CA LEU A 168 18.57 11.00 14.95
C LEU A 168 19.70 10.77 15.96
N GLU A 169 20.65 9.88 15.66
CA GLU A 169 21.83 9.61 16.52
C GLU A 169 22.68 10.87 16.79
N LYS A 170 22.68 11.81 15.85
CA LYS A 170 23.43 13.07 15.94
C LYS A 170 22.62 14.23 16.51
N GLY A 171 21.40 13.99 17.01
CA GLY A 171 20.50 15.04 17.49
C GLY A 171 20.07 16.04 16.42
N ARG A 172 20.05 15.62 15.14
CA ARG A 172 19.68 16.47 14.00
C ARG A 172 18.23 16.21 13.58
N GLY A 173 17.28 16.49 14.48
CA GLY A 173 15.85 16.20 14.32
C GLY A 173 15.27 16.65 12.97
N LEU A 174 15.44 17.93 12.62
CA LEU A 174 14.94 18.49 11.35
C LEU A 174 15.42 17.71 10.10
N LYS A 175 16.70 17.30 10.07
CA LYS A 175 17.23 16.54 8.92
C LYS A 175 16.74 15.09 8.90
N ALA A 176 16.44 14.52 10.07
CA ALA A 176 15.80 13.21 10.14
C ALA A 176 14.37 13.29 9.59
N ILE A 177 13.62 14.34 9.95
CA ILE A 177 12.26 14.60 9.44
C ILE A 177 12.25 14.65 7.91
N ASP A 178 13.18 15.36 7.28
CA ASP A 178 13.26 15.43 5.80
C ASP A 178 13.35 14.03 5.15
N MET A 179 14.11 13.11 5.74
CA MET A 179 14.26 11.75 5.21
C MET A 179 13.03 10.88 5.52
N LEU A 180 12.42 11.07 6.68
CA LEU A 180 11.22 10.36 7.10
C LEU A 180 10.00 10.77 6.28
N ASP A 181 9.90 12.04 5.87
CA ASP A 181 8.82 12.50 4.99
C ASP A 181 8.88 11.85 3.61
N ILE A 182 10.08 11.59 3.09
CA ILE A 182 10.26 10.81 1.85
C ILE A 182 9.78 9.37 2.08
N LEU A 183 10.16 8.73 3.19
CA LEU A 183 9.76 7.36 3.50
C LEU A 183 8.24 7.22 3.74
N ILE A 184 7.62 8.19 4.41
CA ILE A 184 6.16 8.24 4.62
C ILE A 184 5.45 8.37 3.27
N LYS A 185 5.95 9.22 2.36
CA LYS A 185 5.43 9.29 0.99
C LYS A 185 5.55 7.96 0.26
N ARG A 186 6.63 7.21 0.52
CA ARG A 186 6.88 5.91 -0.10
C ARG A 186 6.01 4.79 0.42
N ASN A 187 5.78 4.74 1.73
CA ASN A 187 4.85 3.82 2.35
C ASN A 187 4.12 4.49 3.53
N PRO A 188 2.93 5.08 3.29
CA PRO A 188 2.19 5.78 4.33
C PRO A 188 1.58 4.85 5.37
N TYR A 189 1.67 3.52 5.19
CA TYR A 189 1.19 2.52 6.15
C TYR A 189 2.26 2.06 7.12
N ASN A 190 3.52 2.44 6.93
CA ASN A 190 4.60 2.03 7.80
C ASN A 190 4.64 2.92 9.06
N THR A 191 4.12 2.41 10.18
CA THR A 191 4.00 3.15 11.45
C THR A 191 5.35 3.54 12.04
N MET A 192 6.40 2.74 11.81
CA MET A 192 7.75 3.02 12.28
C MET A 192 8.26 4.38 11.79
N TYR A 193 7.93 4.79 10.56
CA TYR A 193 8.37 6.08 10.04
C TYR A 193 7.74 7.26 10.80
N TYR A 194 6.48 7.13 11.22
CA TYR A 194 5.79 8.16 12.02
C TYR A 194 6.32 8.20 13.45
N GLU A 195 6.58 7.04 14.06
CA GLU A 195 7.19 6.95 15.39
C GLU A 195 8.58 7.58 15.41
N MET A 196 9.40 7.28 14.40
CA MET A 196 10.71 7.92 14.22
C MET A 196 10.59 9.43 14.00
N LYS A 197 9.57 9.89 13.26
CA LYS A 197 9.33 11.31 13.00
C LYS A 197 8.91 12.04 14.27
N GLN A 198 8.06 11.43 15.09
CA GLN A 198 7.66 11.98 16.38
C GLN A 198 8.88 12.15 17.30
N LYS A 199 9.73 11.13 17.39
CA LYS A 199 11.01 11.22 18.11
C LYS A 199 11.90 12.35 17.57
N ALA A 200 11.92 12.57 16.26
CA ALA A 200 12.70 13.64 15.65
C ALA A 200 12.18 15.05 15.99
N ILE A 201 10.86 15.20 16.20
CA ILE A 201 10.21 16.46 16.58
C ILE A 201 10.54 16.83 18.03
N GLU A 202 10.76 15.83 18.89
CA GLU A 202 11.07 16.00 20.31
C GLU A 202 12.56 16.29 20.59
N MET A 203 13.42 16.31 19.55
CA MET A 203 14.86 16.61 19.63
C MET A 203 15.17 18.09 19.42
#